data_AF-A0A6V8CUP0-F1
#
_entry.id   AF-A0A6V8CUP0-F1
#
_cell.length_a   1.000
_cell.length_b   1.000
_cell.length_c   1.000
_cell.angle_alpha   90.00
_cell.angle_beta   90.00
_cell.angle_gamma   90.00
#
_symmetry.space_group_name_H-M   'P 1'
#
loop_
_entity.id
_entity.type
_entity.pdbx_description
1 polymer ?
#
loop_
_entity_poly.entity_id
_entity_poly.type
_entity_poly.pdbx_seq_one_letter_code
_entity_poly.pdbx_strand_id
1 'polypeptide(L)'
;MAGVTDLPFRLLARECGADITVTEFTAAAGLNRDDARSWRRLESDPRESPFIPQIFGGVEEEMVGTTRALSSVADIIDLNFGCPAPKVCRNSAGAALLGDPDRLVSMVRACIAASDVPVSVKVRLGTGSGPNTALNIAHRLEAEGILRIAVHGRTLRQRYSGDADWHQIREMVDALSIPVIANG
;
A
#
# COMPACT_ATOMS: atom_id res chain seq x y z
N MET A 1 -9.18 1.66 -3.84
CA MET A 1 -9.29 1.86 -5.31
C MET A 1 -9.62 3.31 -5.60
N ALA A 2 -8.77 4.06 -6.29
CA ALA A 2 -9.02 5.48 -6.55
C ALA A 2 -10.29 5.70 -7.38
N GLY A 3 -11.11 6.66 -6.96
CA GLY A 3 -12.43 6.99 -7.51
C GLY A 3 -13.54 6.00 -7.18
N VAL A 4 -13.29 5.02 -6.30
CA VAL A 4 -14.27 3.96 -5.96
C VAL A 4 -14.43 3.79 -4.46
N THR A 5 -13.34 3.65 -3.71
CA THR A 5 -13.39 3.37 -2.25
C THR A 5 -13.38 4.67 -1.43
N ASP A 6 -14.26 5.60 -1.79
CA ASP A 6 -14.58 6.77 -0.96
C ASP A 6 -15.35 6.34 0.30
N LEU A 7 -15.58 7.28 1.22
CA LEU A 7 -16.20 6.96 2.51
C LEU A 7 -17.58 6.27 2.35
N PRO A 8 -18.53 6.77 1.54
CA PRO A 8 -19.82 6.10 1.34
C PRO A 8 -19.68 4.65 0.85
N PHE A 9 -18.79 4.39 -0.12
CA PHE A 9 -18.59 3.03 -0.62
C PHE A 9 -18.00 2.10 0.45
N ARG A 10 -17.04 2.60 1.24
CA ARG A 10 -16.44 1.80 2.32
C ARG A 10 -17.47 1.45 3.39
N LEU A 11 -18.32 2.40 3.78
CA LEU A 11 -19.41 2.14 4.72
C LEU A 11 -20.39 1.09 4.17
N LEU A 12 -20.80 1.22 2.91
CA LEU A 12 -21.65 0.21 2.26
C LEU A 12 -20.98 -1.17 2.23
N ALA A 13 -19.68 -1.24 1.93
CA ALA A 13 -18.95 -2.50 1.93
C ALA A 13 -18.94 -3.15 3.33
N ARG A 14 -18.77 -2.36 4.40
CA ARG A 14 -18.89 -2.84 5.79
C ARG A 14 -20.29 -3.35 6.11
N GLU A 15 -21.33 -2.62 5.69
CA GLU A 15 -22.73 -3.03 5.85
C GLU A 15 -23.05 -4.34 5.10
N CYS A 16 -22.38 -4.57 3.97
CA CYS A 16 -22.46 -5.82 3.21
C CYS A 16 -21.57 -6.96 3.74
N GLY A 17 -20.86 -6.75 4.86
CA GLY A 17 -20.09 -7.80 5.54
C GLY A 17 -18.59 -7.81 5.25
N ALA A 18 -18.01 -6.74 4.69
CA ALA A 18 -16.56 -6.60 4.64
C ALA A 18 -15.98 -6.41 6.05
N ASP A 19 -14.98 -7.21 6.42
CA ASP A 19 -14.31 -7.09 7.73
C ASP A 19 -13.42 -5.84 7.79
N ILE A 20 -12.74 -5.53 6.69
CA ILE A 20 -11.76 -4.44 6.59
C ILE A 20 -11.98 -3.69 5.29
N THR A 21 -11.90 -2.36 5.37
CA THR A 21 -11.89 -1.45 4.23
C THR A 21 -10.62 -0.63 4.25
N VAL A 22 -10.18 -0.20 3.07
CA VAL A 22 -9.00 0.68 2.89
C VAL A 22 -9.44 1.85 2.03
N THR A 23 -8.92 3.05 2.32
CA THR A 23 -9.25 4.26 1.55
C THR A 23 -8.86 4.12 0.07
N GLU A 24 -9.24 5.13 -0.72
CA GLU A 24 -8.47 5.41 -1.93
C GLU A 24 -6.98 5.59 -1.62
N PHE A 25 -6.10 5.45 -2.62
CA PHE A 25 -4.69 5.78 -2.41
C PHE A 25 -4.45 7.26 -2.66
N THR A 26 -3.80 7.93 -1.71
CA THR A 26 -3.55 9.38 -1.75
C THR A 26 -2.06 9.67 -1.82
N ALA A 27 -1.67 10.66 -2.62
CA ALA A 27 -0.26 11.03 -2.75
C ALA A 27 0.22 11.73 -1.48
N ALA A 28 1.31 11.26 -0.89
CA ALA A 28 1.94 11.88 0.28
C ALA A 28 2.28 13.36 0.03
N ALA A 29 2.82 13.68 -1.15
CA ALA A 29 3.10 15.05 -1.58
C ALA A 29 1.87 15.99 -1.53
N GLY A 30 0.68 15.47 -1.80
CA GLY A 30 -0.56 16.26 -1.76
C GLY A 30 -0.99 16.55 -0.32
N LEU A 31 -0.87 15.56 0.56
CA LEU A 31 -1.22 15.68 1.97
C LEU A 31 -0.28 16.64 2.71
N ASN A 32 1.03 16.55 2.44
CA ASN A 32 2.03 17.46 3.03
C ASN A 32 1.87 18.93 2.59
N ARG A 33 1.12 19.20 1.52
CA ARG A 33 0.81 20.55 1.02
C ARG A 33 -0.59 21.02 1.45
N ASP A 34 -1.23 20.28 2.36
CA ASP A 34 -2.61 20.53 2.80
C ASP A 34 -3.62 20.66 1.65
N ASP A 35 -3.43 19.89 0.58
CA ASP A 35 -4.36 19.87 -0.54
C ASP A 35 -5.71 19.30 -0.08
N ALA A 36 -6.73 20.16 -0.04
CA ALA A 36 -8.07 19.80 0.44
C ALA A 36 -8.67 18.59 -0.29
N ARG A 37 -8.36 18.41 -1.59
CA ARG A 37 -8.84 17.25 -2.36
C ARG A 37 -8.17 15.95 -1.91
N SER A 38 -6.90 16.01 -1.53
CA SER A 38 -6.14 14.87 -1.00
C SER A 38 -6.66 14.48 0.38
N TRP A 39 -6.88 15.46 1.27
CA TRP A 39 -7.48 15.23 2.58
C TRP A 39 -8.90 14.67 2.50
N ARG A 40 -9.71 15.11 1.53
CA ARG A 40 -11.06 14.57 1.30
C ARG A 40 -11.07 13.06 1.04
N ARG A 41 -10.04 12.50 0.40
CA ARG A 41 -9.93 11.05 0.17
C ARG A 41 -9.67 10.24 1.45
N LEU A 42 -9.28 10.92 2.53
CA LEU A 42 -9.00 10.36 3.84
C LEU A 42 -10.10 10.72 4.86
N GLU A 43 -11.27 11.17 4.40
CA GLU A 43 -12.45 11.25 5.27
C GLU A 43 -12.76 9.89 5.88
N SER A 44 -13.08 9.88 7.18
CA SER A 44 -13.40 8.68 7.94
C SER A 44 -14.69 8.82 8.74
N ASP A 45 -15.22 7.69 9.20
CA ASP A 45 -16.42 7.60 10.04
C ASP A 45 -16.21 6.52 11.12
N PRO A 46 -16.71 6.71 12.35
CA PRO A 46 -16.55 5.71 13.42
C PRO A 46 -17.04 4.30 13.08
N ARG A 47 -17.94 4.14 12.09
CA ARG A 47 -18.42 2.85 11.59
C ARG A 47 -17.38 2.07 10.78
N GLU A 48 -16.34 2.74 10.26
CA GLU A 48 -15.21 2.09 9.58
C GLU A 48 -14.01 1.91 10.51
N SER A 49 -14.14 1.03 11.49
CA SER A 49 -13.02 0.63 12.36
C SER A 49 -12.51 -0.77 11.98
N PRO A 50 -11.21 -0.97 11.69
CA PRO A 50 -10.15 0.05 11.71
C PRO A 50 -10.21 0.99 10.50
N PHE A 51 -9.81 2.26 10.70
CA PHE A 51 -9.57 3.24 9.65
C PHE A 51 -8.15 3.06 9.08
N ILE A 52 -8.09 2.71 7.79
CA ILE A 52 -6.83 2.38 7.09
C ILE A 52 -6.62 3.33 5.90
N PRO A 53 -5.98 4.51 6.12
CA PRO A 53 -5.54 5.35 5.02
C PRO A 53 -4.40 4.68 4.23
N GLN A 54 -4.55 4.68 2.90
CA GLN A 54 -3.52 4.21 1.98
C GLN A 54 -2.81 5.39 1.31
N ILE A 55 -1.49 5.45 1.44
CA ILE A 55 -0.66 6.52 0.86
C ILE A 55 0.36 5.97 -0.15
N PHE A 56 0.84 6.84 -1.04
CA PHE A 56 1.92 6.53 -1.97
C PHE A 56 2.79 7.76 -2.26
N GLY A 57 4.03 7.50 -2.66
CA GLY A 57 5.01 8.54 -2.95
C GLY A 57 6.32 7.95 -3.47
N GLY A 58 7.16 8.81 -4.03
CA GLY A 58 8.51 8.46 -4.47
C GLY A 58 9.60 9.12 -3.64
N VAL A 59 9.26 10.09 -2.80
CA VAL A 59 10.19 10.83 -1.95
C VAL A 59 10.03 10.33 -0.51
N GLU A 60 11.11 9.83 0.08
CA GLU A 60 11.09 9.24 1.42
C GLU A 60 10.65 10.25 2.48
N GLU A 61 11.20 11.46 2.45
CA GLU A 61 10.83 12.54 3.39
C GLU A 61 9.33 12.85 3.34
N GLU A 62 8.73 12.89 2.14
CA GLU A 62 7.30 13.15 2.00
C GLU A 62 6.48 12.01 2.61
N MET A 63 6.84 10.76 2.32
CA MET A 63 6.17 9.57 2.86
C MET A 63 6.25 9.51 4.39
N VAL A 64 7.42 9.81 4.95
CA VAL A 64 7.65 9.86 6.40
C VAL A 64 6.82 10.97 7.05
N GLY A 65 6.83 12.18 6.48
CA GLY A 65 6.04 13.31 6.98
C GLY A 65 4.55 13.00 7.00
N THR A 66 4.02 12.41 5.92
CA THR A 66 2.61 12.00 5.85
C THR A 66 2.30 10.86 6.82
N THR A 67 3.18 9.87 6.95
CA THR A 67 2.99 8.75 7.91
C THR A 67 2.88 9.26 9.34
N ARG A 68 3.75 10.20 9.74
CA ARG A 68 3.69 10.85 11.05
C ARG A 68 2.39 11.61 11.25
N ALA A 69 1.95 12.39 10.25
CA ALA A 69 0.71 13.15 10.34
C ALA A 69 -0.52 12.24 10.54
N LEU A 70 -0.57 11.13 9.80
CA LEU A 70 -1.68 10.17 9.86
C LEU A 70 -1.70 9.32 11.13
N SER A 71 -0.57 9.16 11.81
CA SER A 71 -0.47 8.32 13.03
C SER A 71 -1.41 8.77 14.16
N SER A 72 -1.83 10.04 14.15
CA SER A 72 -2.76 10.59 15.15
C SER A 72 -4.24 10.23 14.91
N VAL A 73 -4.59 9.76 13.71
CA VAL A 73 -5.98 9.53 13.29
C VAL A 73 -6.23 8.15 12.68
N ALA A 74 -5.20 7.48 12.18
CA ALA A 74 -5.27 6.17 11.57
C ALA A 74 -5.19 5.06 12.63
N ASP A 75 -5.86 3.94 12.38
CA ASP A 75 -5.64 2.71 13.15
C ASP A 75 -4.48 1.89 12.56
N ILE A 76 -4.31 1.93 11.23
CA ILE A 76 -3.23 1.29 10.46
C ILE A 76 -2.91 2.18 9.26
N ILE A 77 -1.64 2.37 8.93
CA ILE A 77 -1.23 3.10 7.71
C ILE A 77 -0.79 2.11 6.63
N ASP A 78 -1.39 2.15 5.44
CA ASP A 78 -1.04 1.27 4.33
C ASP A 78 -0.20 1.98 3.27
N LEU A 79 0.96 1.44 2.92
CA LEU A 79 1.87 2.00 1.92
C LEU A 79 1.70 1.28 0.57
N ASN A 80 1.32 2.02 -0.46
CA ASN A 80 1.04 1.48 -1.78
C ASN A 80 2.26 1.53 -2.71
N PHE A 81 2.80 0.35 -3.00
CA PHE A 81 3.81 0.08 -4.03
C PHE A 81 3.24 -0.80 -5.16
N GLY A 82 1.92 -0.74 -5.40
CA GLY A 82 1.21 -1.57 -6.38
C GLY A 82 0.62 -0.80 -7.56
N CYS A 83 0.52 0.53 -7.49
CA CYS A 83 -0.14 1.33 -8.52
C CYS A 83 0.65 1.34 -9.84
N PRO A 84 0.04 0.93 -10.98
CA PRO A 84 0.69 0.90 -12.29
C PRO A 84 0.46 2.16 -13.13
N ALA A 85 -0.23 3.17 -12.59
CA ALA A 85 -0.63 4.35 -13.34
C ALA A 85 0.61 5.13 -13.82
N PRO A 86 0.71 5.49 -15.11
CA PRO A 86 1.90 6.17 -15.65
C PRO A 86 2.29 7.45 -14.90
N LYS A 87 1.29 8.22 -14.42
CA LYS A 87 1.52 9.45 -13.63
C LYS A 87 2.22 9.16 -12.30
N VAL A 88 1.99 7.98 -11.72
CA VAL A 88 2.61 7.54 -10.46
C VAL A 88 4.00 6.97 -10.74
N CYS A 89 4.12 6.08 -11.72
CA CYS A 89 5.40 5.42 -12.03
C CYS A 89 6.47 6.40 -12.54
N ARG A 90 6.09 7.49 -13.22
CA ARG A 90 7.05 8.53 -13.69
C ARG A 90 7.83 9.20 -12.57
N ASN A 91 7.28 9.23 -11.35
CA ASN A 91 7.94 9.83 -10.19
C ASN A 91 8.71 8.79 -9.35
N SER A 92 9.06 7.64 -9.94
CA SER A 92 9.64 6.49 -9.22
C SER A 92 8.83 6.14 -7.96
N ALA A 93 7.51 6.02 -8.13
CA ALA A 93 6.58 5.71 -7.07
C ALA A 93 5.67 4.53 -7.48
N GLY A 94 4.91 3.99 -6.53
CA GLY A 94 4.03 2.85 -6.77
C GLY A 94 4.83 1.61 -7.20
N ALA A 95 4.31 0.84 -8.16
CA ALA A 95 4.96 -0.41 -8.57
C ALA A 95 6.27 -0.25 -9.35
N ALA A 96 6.68 0.98 -9.69
CA ALA A 96 8.01 1.24 -10.25
C ALA A 96 9.12 1.00 -9.22
N LEU A 97 8.86 1.25 -7.92
CA LEU A 97 9.83 1.01 -6.84
C LEU A 97 10.12 -0.47 -6.61
N LEU A 98 9.31 -1.40 -7.15
CA LEU A 98 9.61 -2.83 -7.11
C LEU A 98 10.88 -3.19 -7.91
N GLY A 99 11.33 -2.31 -8.79
CA GLY A 99 12.62 -2.45 -9.49
C GLY A 99 13.83 -1.98 -8.68
N ASP A 100 13.61 -1.38 -7.51
CA ASP A 100 14.64 -0.92 -6.58
C ASP A 100 14.28 -1.35 -5.14
N PRO A 101 14.45 -2.64 -4.80
CA PRO A 101 14.08 -3.18 -3.50
C PRO A 101 14.77 -2.48 -2.32
N ASP A 102 16.01 -2.02 -2.50
CA ASP A 102 16.76 -1.35 -1.43
C ASP A 102 16.14 -0.02 -1.05
N ARG A 103 15.81 0.80 -2.04
CA ARG A 103 15.11 2.07 -1.81
C ARG A 103 13.72 1.87 -1.24
N LEU A 104 12.98 0.86 -1.70
CA LEU A 104 11.65 0.55 -1.16
C LEU A 104 11.74 0.17 0.32
N VAL A 105 12.64 -0.74 0.67
CA VAL A 105 12.80 -1.20 2.07
C VAL A 105 13.29 -0.07 2.97
N SER A 106 14.24 0.76 2.50
CA SER A 106 14.66 1.98 3.22
C SER A 106 13.47 2.90 3.54
N MET A 107 12.64 3.17 2.54
CA MET A 107 11.48 4.04 2.70
C MET A 107 10.46 3.47 3.68
N VAL A 108 10.16 2.17 3.61
CA VAL A 108 9.22 1.53 4.55
C VAL A 108 9.78 1.54 5.97
N ARG A 109 11.06 1.22 6.16
CA ARG A 109 11.74 1.31 7.46
C ARG A 109 11.60 2.71 8.06
N ALA A 110 11.86 3.75 7.26
CA ALA A 110 11.74 5.14 7.70
C ALA A 110 10.30 5.50 8.08
N CYS A 111 9.30 4.99 7.35
CA CYS A 111 7.88 5.19 7.69
C CYS A 111 7.50 4.46 8.98
N ILE A 112 7.94 3.21 9.19
CA ILE A 112 7.72 2.46 10.44
C ILE A 112 8.31 3.23 11.62
N ALA A 113 9.55 3.72 11.51
CA ALA A 113 10.21 4.47 12.57
C ALA A 113 9.52 5.81 12.91
N ALA A 114 8.69 6.34 12.01
CA ALA A 114 7.96 7.59 12.20
C ALA A 114 6.48 7.40 12.55
N SER A 115 6.00 6.15 12.60
CA SER A 115 4.60 5.81 12.82
C SER A 115 4.36 5.41 14.27
N ASP A 116 3.30 5.95 14.88
CA ASP A 116 2.83 5.51 16.21
C ASP A 116 1.83 4.35 16.12
N VAL A 117 1.40 4.00 14.89
CA VAL A 117 0.45 2.92 14.60
C VAL A 117 1.05 1.90 13.63
N PRO A 118 0.52 0.66 13.55
CA PRO A 118 1.05 -0.35 12.65
C PRO A 118 1.06 0.09 11.18
N VAL A 119 2.11 -0.29 10.45
CA VAL A 119 2.25 -0.03 9.02
C VAL A 119 2.04 -1.32 8.24
N SER A 120 1.19 -1.29 7.21
CA SER A 120 1.03 -2.38 6.25
C SER A 120 1.48 -1.95 4.85
N VAL A 121 1.71 -2.93 3.97
CA VAL A 121 2.24 -2.67 2.64
C VAL A 121 1.40 -3.39 1.58
N LYS A 122 1.14 -2.72 0.45
CA LYS A 122 0.54 -3.34 -0.74
C LYS A 122 1.50 -3.32 -1.93
N VAL A 123 1.76 -4.48 -2.51
CA VAL A 123 2.67 -4.66 -3.66
C VAL A 123 1.99 -5.38 -4.83
N ARG A 124 2.73 -5.42 -5.94
CA ARG A 124 2.57 -6.34 -7.07
C ARG A 124 3.72 -7.34 -7.06
N LEU A 125 3.68 -8.39 -7.88
CA LEU A 125 4.73 -9.41 -7.95
C LEU A 125 6.12 -8.86 -8.34
N GLY A 126 6.14 -7.80 -9.14
CA GLY A 126 7.38 -7.17 -9.61
C GLY A 126 7.09 -6.21 -10.76
N THR A 127 8.14 -5.73 -11.42
CA THR A 127 8.00 -4.81 -12.56
C THR A 127 7.52 -5.51 -13.83
N GLY A 128 7.85 -6.80 -14.00
CA GLY A 128 7.61 -7.55 -15.24
C GLY A 128 8.65 -7.30 -16.34
N SER A 129 9.77 -6.65 -16.01
CA SER A 129 10.95 -6.50 -16.88
C SER A 129 12.09 -7.48 -16.53
N GLY A 130 11.90 -8.29 -15.49
CA GLY A 130 12.88 -9.25 -14.96
C GLY A 130 12.20 -10.17 -13.95
N PRO A 131 12.97 -10.84 -13.08
CA PRO A 131 12.42 -11.68 -12.02
C PRO A 131 11.44 -10.91 -11.12
N ASN A 132 10.47 -11.63 -10.56
CA ASN A 132 9.56 -11.06 -9.57
C ASN A 132 10.32 -10.80 -8.27
N THR A 133 10.12 -9.61 -7.69
CA THR A 133 10.86 -9.11 -6.52
C THR A 133 10.04 -9.15 -5.24
N ALA A 134 8.72 -9.41 -5.33
CA ALA A 134 7.80 -9.31 -4.20
C ALA A 134 8.18 -10.20 -3.01
N LEU A 135 8.59 -11.46 -3.22
CA LEU A 135 8.98 -12.36 -2.14
C LEU A 135 10.22 -11.86 -1.39
N ASN A 136 11.26 -11.45 -2.13
CA ASN A 136 12.47 -10.87 -1.53
C ASN A 136 12.15 -9.61 -0.72
N ILE A 137 11.35 -8.71 -1.30
CA ILE A 137 10.90 -7.49 -0.63
C ILE A 137 10.12 -7.85 0.64
N ALA A 138 9.19 -8.79 0.57
CA ALA A 138 8.34 -9.14 1.70
C ALA A 138 9.13 -9.70 2.90
N HIS A 139 10.13 -10.55 2.67
CA HIS A 139 11.02 -11.02 3.75
C HIS A 139 11.77 -9.88 4.43
N ARG A 140 12.27 -8.93 3.64
CA ARG A 140 12.97 -7.77 4.18
C ARG A 140 12.04 -6.89 5.00
N LEU A 141 10.84 -6.63 4.48
CA LEU A 141 9.84 -5.82 5.18
C LEU A 141 9.29 -6.50 6.44
N GLU A 142 9.15 -7.82 6.44
CA GLU A 142 8.82 -8.60 7.64
C GLU A 142 9.89 -8.38 8.73
N ALA A 143 11.18 -8.41 8.36
CA ALA A 143 12.26 -8.12 9.30
C ALA A 143 12.26 -6.67 9.82
N GLU A 144 11.72 -5.72 9.05
CA GLU A 144 11.50 -4.34 9.51
C GLU A 144 10.25 -4.19 10.41
N GLY A 145 9.38 -5.21 10.49
CA GLY A 145 8.22 -5.23 11.37
C GLY A 145 6.93 -4.67 10.77
N ILE A 146 6.69 -4.81 9.46
CA ILE A 146 5.37 -4.50 8.90
C ILE A 146 4.28 -5.42 9.50
N LEU A 147 3.07 -4.89 9.65
CA LEU A 147 1.92 -5.63 10.20
C LEU A 147 1.47 -6.78 9.29
N ARG A 148 1.37 -6.49 7.99
CA ARG A 148 0.87 -7.40 6.95
C ARG A 148 1.26 -6.91 5.57
N ILE A 149 1.24 -7.81 4.60
CA ILE A 149 1.45 -7.47 3.19
C ILE A 149 0.27 -7.92 2.32
N ALA A 150 -0.24 -7.04 1.47
CA ALA A 150 -1.22 -7.37 0.44
C ALA A 150 -0.52 -7.48 -0.92
N VAL A 151 -0.71 -8.60 -1.61
CA VAL A 151 0.03 -8.91 -2.85
C VAL A 151 -0.95 -9.07 -4.00
N HIS A 152 -0.85 -8.17 -4.98
CA HIS A 152 -1.52 -8.38 -6.26
C HIS A 152 -0.70 -9.35 -7.10
N GLY A 153 -1.27 -10.51 -7.45
CA GLY A 153 -0.67 -11.59 -8.26
C GLY A 153 -0.36 -11.23 -9.72
N ARG A 154 -0.22 -9.95 -10.04
CA ARG A 154 0.22 -9.48 -11.37
C ARG A 154 1.40 -8.54 -11.22
N THR A 155 2.27 -8.52 -12.21
CA THR A 155 3.36 -7.53 -12.33
C THR A 155 2.82 -6.14 -12.71
N LEU A 156 3.67 -5.12 -12.58
CA LEU A 156 3.40 -3.76 -13.10
C LEU A 156 3.05 -3.80 -14.60
N ARG A 157 3.86 -4.51 -15.39
CA ARG A 157 3.69 -4.59 -16.86
C ARG A 157 2.35 -5.20 -17.27
N GLN A 158 1.88 -6.21 -16.54
CA GLN A 158 0.57 -6.84 -16.79
C GLN A 158 -0.60 -5.87 -16.55
N ARG A 159 -0.47 -4.90 -15.63
CA ARG A 159 -1.61 -4.08 -15.19
C ARG A 159 -2.80 -4.95 -14.76
N TYR A 160 -3.84 -5.05 -15.60
CA TYR A 160 -5.03 -5.86 -15.39
C TYR A 160 -5.19 -6.97 -16.45
N SER A 161 -4.24 -7.13 -17.38
CA SER A 161 -4.28 -8.20 -18.38
C SER A 161 -3.73 -9.52 -17.84
N GLY A 162 -4.10 -10.61 -18.51
CA GLY A 162 -3.72 -11.97 -18.13
C GLY A 162 -4.25 -12.36 -16.75
N ASP A 163 -3.72 -13.46 -16.23
CA ASP A 163 -4.17 -14.06 -14.98
C ASP A 163 -3.31 -13.63 -13.80
N ALA A 164 -3.92 -13.60 -12.62
CA ALA A 164 -3.19 -13.45 -11.37
C ALA A 164 -2.48 -14.78 -11.04
N ASP A 165 -1.19 -14.70 -10.74
CA ASP A 165 -0.38 -15.84 -10.32
C ASP A 165 -0.61 -16.12 -8.82
N TRP A 166 -1.59 -16.97 -8.58
CA TRP A 166 -1.93 -17.44 -7.23
C TRP A 166 -0.88 -18.39 -6.65
N HIS A 167 -0.07 -19.05 -7.49
CA HIS A 167 0.98 -19.95 -7.02
C HIS A 167 2.08 -19.15 -6.33
N GLN A 168 2.52 -18.04 -6.94
CA GLN A 168 3.53 -17.18 -6.32
C GLN A 168 3.03 -16.51 -5.04
N ILE A 169 1.72 -16.17 -4.94
CA ILE A 169 1.16 -15.69 -3.68
C ILE A 169 1.21 -16.80 -2.61
N ARG A 170 0.90 -18.06 -2.97
CA ARG A 170 1.02 -19.19 -2.04
C ARG A 170 2.45 -19.37 -1.54
N GLU A 171 3.45 -19.28 -2.42
CA GLU A 171 4.86 -19.33 -2.00
C GLU A 171 5.18 -18.24 -0.96
N MET A 172 4.61 -17.04 -1.11
CA MET A 172 4.77 -15.96 -0.13
C MET A 172 4.05 -16.25 1.20
N VAL A 173 2.85 -16.83 1.15
CA VAL A 173 2.11 -17.27 2.35
C VAL A 173 2.91 -18.32 3.12
N ASP A 174 3.52 -19.28 2.42
CA ASP A 174 4.27 -20.37 3.05
C ASP A 174 5.64 -19.90 3.60
N ALA A 175 6.21 -18.82 3.03
CA ALA A 175 7.52 -18.31 3.40
C ALA A 175 7.50 -17.26 4.52
N LEU A 176 6.40 -16.53 4.70
CA LEU A 176 6.29 -15.41 5.65
C LEU A 176 5.53 -15.85 6.91
N SER A 177 5.93 -15.30 8.05
CA SER A 177 5.22 -15.47 9.33
C SER A 177 4.13 -14.40 9.53
N ILE A 178 4.25 -13.24 8.87
CA ILE A 178 3.21 -12.20 8.86
C ILE A 178 2.04 -12.56 7.93
N PRO A 179 0.83 -12.00 8.16
CA PRO A 179 -0.30 -12.21 7.25
C PRO A 179 -0.03 -11.71 5.83
N VAL A 180 -0.32 -12.57 4.86
CA VAL A 180 -0.30 -12.26 3.42
C VAL A 180 -1.72 -12.23 2.89
N ILE A 181 -2.16 -11.08 2.37
CA ILE A 181 -3.48 -10.91 1.76
C ILE A 181 -3.36 -11.08 0.24
N ALA A 182 -3.95 -12.16 -0.27
CA ALA A 182 -4.01 -12.42 -1.70
C ALA A 182 -4.93 -11.43 -2.42
N ASN A 183 -4.48 -10.89 -3.56
CA ASN A 183 -5.25 -9.99 -4.42
C ASN A 183 -4.99 -10.34 -5.89
N GLY A 184 -6.03 -10.32 -6.73
CA GLY A 184 -5.97 -10.71 -8.14
C GLY A 184 -7.01 -10.00 -8.94
#